data_AF-A0A957DW89-F1
#
_entry.id   AF-A0A957DW89-F1
#
_cell.length_a   1.000
_cell.length_b   1.000
_cell.length_c   1.000
_cell.angle_alpha   90.00
_cell.angle_beta   90.00
_cell.angle_gamma   90.00
#
_symmetry.space_group_name_H-M   'P 1'
#
loop_
_entity.id
_entity.type
_entity.pdbx_description
1 polymer ?
#
loop_
_entity_poly.entity_id
_entity_poly.type
_entity_poly.pdbx_seq_one_letter_code
_entity_poly.pdbx_strand_id
1 'polypeptide(L)'
;MQETNGIQANKLLYDFYRENLWLGRFPSIDDAIDSNFKLFRSMLKTFDQLTRSKFDQLINDTAAVGNQVDYDYLARLVDVFRDALPESSKPSYESSLDIDFEAKQMLNLYTLCLSLNSFALAKLYSIVQKSLSTAQEAGTLPPIYTMRTCFRQVATDVELIQRAIVQRRRETDSAGNILMSAPAKALLVTDKLAFLALAPFQHLLPGSSQVNPITYFSQYTHIRRVPYSNSALLVGISYDIMPLELNRTFATAAEVYAEHDPLPAFELMAIPHEVGHYIYRHARLNGTRLFTSMGEQFNENPYYHWCEEIFADIYSCIVAGPLTALGLQSLLASTDDRAICANDGEHPTVILRPFIFSEILRVLNELFPDKYPFAGAARLLNENWAAVLHHQGHHVVAGNPSDGSCIIQPHDADEVNVAEVLEVVRPLIYELTQLLLTHANFNQSGTVPWGQGSYEDLRVYDEEMAKLTSREFASKKFPQHTLIMLEHNQDDELRQLLSKWGQKGPLTIGGHRNITVSTKTENELRTKYKQQNGLTIADVQGLANTYQLNPQEVLKTLNSQIAQQRG
;
A
#
# COMPACT_ATOMS: atom_id res chain seq x y z
N MET A 1 -40.84 -50.62 20.76
CA MET A 1 -39.52 -50.87 20.15
C MET A 1 -39.62 -50.46 18.69
N GLN A 2 -39.75 -49.17 18.39
CA GLN A 2 -38.66 -48.23 18.09
C GLN A 2 -37.82 -48.67 16.88
N GLU A 3 -38.35 -48.35 15.69
CA GLU A 3 -37.58 -48.12 14.48
C GLU A 3 -36.65 -46.91 14.72
N THR A 4 -35.38 -47.18 14.97
CA THR A 4 -34.33 -46.17 14.83
C THR A 4 -34.10 -45.96 13.33
N ASN A 5 -34.81 -44.99 12.76
CA ASN A 5 -34.47 -44.43 11.46
C ASN A 5 -33.03 -43.91 11.53
N GLY A 6 -32.12 -44.68 10.94
CA GLY A 6 -30.75 -44.29 10.74
C GLY A 6 -30.73 -43.04 9.87
N ILE A 7 -30.43 -41.90 10.49
CA ILE A 7 -29.85 -40.78 9.79
C ILE A 7 -28.51 -41.31 9.26
N GLN A 8 -28.51 -41.78 8.00
CA GLN A 8 -27.28 -41.98 7.26
C GLN A 8 -26.52 -40.67 7.35
N ALA A 9 -25.43 -40.66 8.11
CA ALA A 9 -24.47 -39.58 8.07
C ALA A 9 -24.11 -39.38 6.59
N ASN A 10 -24.57 -38.27 6.02
CA ASN A 10 -24.30 -37.88 4.64
C ASN A 10 -22.79 -37.85 4.48
N LYS A 11 -22.25 -38.96 3.99
CA LYS A 11 -20.84 -39.12 3.65
C LYS A 11 -20.65 -38.19 2.46
N LEU A 12 -20.11 -37.00 2.74
CA LEU A 12 -19.75 -36.01 1.72
C LEU A 12 -19.09 -36.75 0.55
N LEU A 13 -19.65 -36.58 -0.66
CA LEU A 13 -19.21 -37.27 -1.87
C LEU A 13 -17.75 -36.95 -2.24
N TYR A 14 -17.17 -35.96 -1.57
CA TYR A 14 -15.83 -35.44 -1.77
C TYR A 14 -15.13 -35.30 -0.41
N ASP A 15 -14.50 -36.37 0.07
CA ASP A 15 -13.65 -36.36 1.28
C ASP A 15 -12.23 -35.87 0.94
N PHE A 16 -12.12 -34.64 0.43
CA PHE A 16 -10.84 -33.95 0.21
C PHE A 16 -10.29 -33.29 1.50
N TYR A 17 -10.94 -33.49 2.66
CA TYR A 17 -10.87 -32.59 3.81
C TYR A 17 -10.30 -33.21 5.09
N ARG A 18 -9.26 -34.05 4.99
CA ARG A 18 -8.37 -34.19 6.16
C ARG A 18 -7.59 -32.88 6.33
N GLU A 19 -7.56 -32.36 7.57
CA GLU A 19 -6.82 -31.16 8.00
C GLU A 19 -5.38 -31.10 7.42
N ASN A 20 -4.79 -32.26 7.18
CA ASN A 20 -3.41 -32.47 6.78
C ASN A 20 -3.02 -31.94 5.37
N LEU A 21 -3.97 -31.62 4.49
CA LEU A 21 -3.70 -31.21 3.09
C LEU A 21 -3.60 -29.69 2.88
N TRP A 22 -3.90 -28.89 3.91
CA TRP A 22 -3.98 -27.42 3.84
C TRP A 22 -2.73 -26.71 4.38
N LEU A 23 -1.75 -27.49 4.79
CA LEU A 23 -0.73 -27.09 5.74
C LEU A 23 0.56 -26.78 5.00
N GLY A 24 1.02 -25.53 5.14
CA GLY A 24 2.42 -25.19 4.97
C GLY A 24 3.28 -25.86 6.05
N ARG A 25 4.32 -25.18 6.54
CA ARG A 25 5.25 -25.76 7.53
C ARG A 25 4.64 -26.10 8.91
N PHE A 26 3.38 -25.73 9.19
CA PHE A 26 2.71 -25.96 10.49
C PHE A 26 1.59 -26.99 10.39
N PRO A 27 1.37 -27.85 11.41
CA PRO A 27 0.33 -28.89 11.40
C PRO A 27 -1.12 -28.36 11.49
N SER A 28 -1.32 -27.09 11.88
CA SER A 28 -2.63 -26.43 11.94
C SER A 28 -2.47 -24.90 11.97
N ILE A 29 -3.56 -24.15 11.76
CA ILE A 29 -3.59 -22.69 11.98
C ILE A 29 -3.29 -22.39 13.45
N ASP A 30 -3.84 -23.19 14.38
CA ASP A 30 -3.59 -23.07 15.81
C ASP A 30 -2.10 -23.23 16.16
N ASP A 31 -1.38 -24.17 15.53
CA ASP A 31 0.06 -24.34 15.73
C ASP A 31 0.87 -23.16 15.19
N ALA A 32 0.44 -22.57 14.07
CA ALA A 32 1.07 -21.37 13.53
C ALA A 32 0.89 -20.17 14.49
N ILE A 33 -0.27 -20.07 15.14
CA ILE A 33 -0.58 -19.04 16.13
C ILE A 33 0.18 -19.27 17.43
N ASP A 34 0.23 -20.49 17.93
CA ASP A 34 1.03 -20.84 19.11
C ASP A 34 2.51 -20.53 18.87
N SER A 35 2.99 -20.78 17.64
CA SER A 35 4.33 -20.36 17.22
C SER A 35 4.51 -18.85 17.24
N ASN A 36 3.51 -18.07 16.82
CA ASN A 36 3.51 -16.60 16.94
C ASN A 36 3.57 -16.16 18.39
N PHE A 37 2.78 -16.78 19.26
CA PHE A 37 2.80 -16.47 20.69
C PHE A 37 4.15 -16.76 21.33
N LYS A 38 4.75 -17.91 21.01
CA LYS A 38 6.10 -18.26 21.47
C LYS A 38 7.13 -17.25 20.96
N LEU A 39 7.04 -16.86 19.69
CA LEU A 39 7.92 -15.86 19.09
C LEU A 39 7.76 -14.49 19.79
N PHE A 40 6.53 -13.98 19.91
CA PHE A 40 6.24 -12.73 20.62
C PHE A 40 6.77 -12.73 22.05
N ARG A 41 6.52 -13.81 22.79
CA ARG A 41 7.01 -13.96 24.16
C ARG A 41 8.53 -13.94 24.23
N SER A 42 9.20 -14.61 23.28
CA SER A 42 10.66 -14.58 23.18
C SER A 42 11.18 -13.19 22.87
N MET A 43 10.47 -12.43 22.05
CA MET A 43 10.86 -11.10 21.60
C MET A 43 10.71 -10.06 22.71
N LEU A 44 9.62 -10.10 23.47
CA LEU A 44 9.43 -9.14 24.57
C LEU A 44 10.39 -9.36 25.74
N LYS A 45 10.90 -10.57 25.93
CA LYS A 45 12.02 -10.81 26.87
C LYS A 45 13.27 -10.00 26.53
N THR A 46 13.41 -9.57 25.28
CA THR A 46 14.53 -8.73 24.85
C THR A 46 14.29 -7.23 25.08
N PHE A 47 13.11 -6.82 25.55
CA PHE A 47 12.83 -5.44 25.95
C PHE A 47 13.15 -5.26 27.43
N ASP A 48 14.43 -5.25 27.80
CA ASP A 48 14.90 -5.10 29.18
C ASP A 48 14.42 -3.82 29.89
N GLN A 49 14.07 -2.79 29.12
CA GLN A 49 13.52 -1.52 29.62
C GLN A 49 11.99 -1.52 29.81
N LEU A 50 11.29 -2.51 29.25
CA LEU A 50 9.85 -2.67 29.40
C LEU A 50 9.59 -3.47 30.68
N THR A 51 9.50 -2.77 31.81
CA THR A 51 9.14 -3.43 33.07
C THR A 51 7.67 -3.83 33.06
N ARG A 52 7.30 -4.80 33.91
CA ARG A 52 5.89 -5.19 34.12
C ARG A 52 4.99 -3.97 34.40
N SER A 53 5.44 -3.05 35.25
CA SER A 53 4.71 -1.82 35.58
C SER A 53 4.49 -0.92 34.35
N LYS A 54 5.52 -0.71 33.53
CA LYS A 54 5.38 0.05 32.28
C LYS A 54 4.46 -0.64 31.28
N PHE A 55 4.51 -1.96 31.19
CA PHE A 55 3.62 -2.72 30.32
C PHE A 55 2.17 -2.63 30.79
N ASP A 56 1.92 -2.79 32.10
CA ASP A 56 0.59 -2.61 32.70
C ASP A 56 0.08 -1.17 32.41
N GLN A 57 0.95 -0.16 32.50
CA GLN A 57 0.62 1.21 32.10
C GLN A 57 0.27 1.32 30.61
N LEU A 58 1.05 0.72 29.72
CA LEU A 58 0.80 0.72 28.28
C LEU A 58 -0.59 0.14 27.93
N ILE A 59 -0.94 -0.96 28.60
CA ILE A 59 -2.23 -1.63 28.46
C ILE A 59 -3.35 -0.75 29.00
N ASN A 60 -3.18 -0.17 30.19
CA ASN A 60 -4.17 0.70 30.82
C ASN A 60 -4.43 1.98 30.02
N ASP A 61 -3.36 2.62 29.54
CA ASP A 61 -3.43 3.81 28.68
C ASP A 61 -4.21 3.50 27.39
N THR A 62 -4.15 2.26 26.91
CA THR A 62 -4.95 1.86 25.77
C THR A 62 -6.40 1.54 26.15
N ALA A 63 -6.62 0.82 27.25
CA ALA A 63 -7.97 0.48 27.71
C ALA A 63 -8.81 1.74 27.99
N ALA A 64 -8.18 2.83 28.43
CA ALA A 64 -8.83 4.12 28.63
C ALA A 64 -9.37 4.77 27.35
N VAL A 65 -8.89 4.35 26.17
CA VAL A 65 -9.24 4.95 24.86
C VAL A 65 -10.43 4.25 24.18
N GLY A 66 -10.86 3.07 24.66
CA GLY A 66 -11.92 2.28 24.01
C GLY A 66 -13.01 1.78 24.96
N ASN A 67 -14.28 1.99 24.61
CA ASN A 67 -15.45 1.61 25.43
C ASN A 67 -15.84 0.11 25.38
N GLN A 68 -15.08 -0.75 24.71
CA GLN A 68 -15.49 -2.15 24.51
C GLN A 68 -14.30 -3.10 24.41
N VAL A 69 -13.42 -3.02 25.40
CA VAL A 69 -12.32 -3.97 25.49
C VAL A 69 -12.82 -5.30 26.05
N ASP A 70 -12.51 -6.40 25.36
CA ASP A 70 -12.67 -7.74 25.93
C ASP A 70 -11.65 -7.89 27.08
N TYR A 71 -12.13 -7.79 28.31
CA TYR A 71 -11.29 -7.88 29.50
C TYR A 71 -10.66 -9.27 29.67
N ASP A 72 -11.30 -10.35 29.19
CA ASP A 72 -10.73 -11.69 29.23
C ASP A 72 -9.61 -11.86 28.19
N TYR A 73 -9.74 -11.17 27.06
CA TYR A 73 -8.67 -11.02 26.09
C TYR A 73 -7.47 -10.26 26.68
N LEU A 74 -7.71 -9.08 27.27
CA LEU A 74 -6.65 -8.31 27.93
C LEU A 74 -5.99 -9.08 29.06
N ALA A 75 -6.75 -9.81 29.88
CA ALA A 75 -6.21 -10.59 30.98
C ALA A 75 -5.24 -11.66 30.48
N ARG A 76 -5.59 -12.39 29.42
CA ARG A 76 -4.70 -13.38 28.78
C ARG A 76 -3.44 -12.73 28.22
N LEU A 77 -3.60 -11.58 27.58
CA LEU A 77 -2.51 -10.77 27.04
C LEU A 77 -1.53 -10.39 28.17
N VAL A 78 -2.08 -9.77 29.22
CA VAL A 78 -1.36 -9.35 30.41
C VAL A 78 -0.63 -10.53 31.05
N ASP A 79 -1.27 -11.68 31.24
CA ASP A 79 -0.64 -12.84 31.85
C ASP A 79 0.50 -13.42 31.00
N VAL A 80 0.32 -13.51 29.67
CA VAL A 80 1.39 -13.97 28.75
C VAL A 80 2.62 -13.08 28.81
N PHE A 81 2.43 -11.76 28.92
CA PHE A 81 3.51 -10.79 28.89
C PHE A 81 4.13 -10.52 30.25
N ARG A 82 3.34 -10.55 31.31
CA ARG A 82 3.76 -10.40 32.70
C ARG A 82 4.83 -11.40 33.12
N ASP A 83 4.71 -12.64 32.67
CA ASP A 83 5.70 -13.69 32.92
C ASP A 83 6.97 -13.56 32.06
N ALA A 84 6.95 -12.69 31.05
CA ALA A 84 8.06 -12.49 30.12
C ALA A 84 8.92 -11.27 30.47
N LEU A 85 8.39 -10.31 31.23
CA LEU A 85 9.06 -9.05 31.52
C LEU A 85 9.78 -9.07 32.88
N PRO A 86 10.96 -8.46 33.00
CA PRO A 86 11.66 -8.35 34.27
C PRO A 86 10.93 -7.39 35.24
N GLU A 87 11.07 -7.63 36.55
CA GLU A 87 10.53 -6.73 37.58
C GLU A 87 11.25 -5.37 37.62
N SER A 88 12.55 -5.36 37.31
CA SER A 88 13.37 -4.15 37.28
C SER A 88 14.20 -4.09 36.00
N SER A 89 14.33 -2.90 35.42
CA SER A 89 15.14 -2.66 34.23
C SER A 89 16.60 -2.45 34.61
N LYS A 90 17.52 -3.03 33.85
CA LYS A 90 18.90 -2.52 33.82
C LYS A 90 18.93 -1.28 32.89
N PRO A 91 19.64 -0.19 33.24
CA PRO A 91 19.81 0.91 32.31
C PRO A 91 20.61 0.41 31.10
N SER A 92 19.95 0.33 29.93
CA SER A 92 20.62 0.00 28.68
C SER A 92 21.23 1.26 28.03
N TYR A 93 22.26 1.05 27.23
CA TYR A 93 22.92 2.08 26.42
C TYR A 93 21.96 2.77 25.41
N GLU A 94 20.81 2.16 25.09
CA GLU A 94 19.81 2.67 24.14
C GLU A 94 18.66 3.47 24.76
N SER A 95 18.81 4.01 25.98
CA SER A 95 17.78 4.86 26.64
C SER A 95 17.27 6.07 25.82
N SER A 96 17.88 6.33 24.66
CA SER A 96 17.50 7.39 23.72
C SER A 96 16.49 6.97 22.66
N LEU A 97 16.28 5.68 22.33
CA LEU A 97 15.31 5.28 21.31
C LEU A 97 13.87 5.25 21.86
N ASP A 98 12.88 5.39 20.98
CA ASP A 98 11.47 5.37 21.37
C ASP A 98 10.93 3.95 21.58
N ILE A 99 11.39 3.31 22.65
CA ILE A 99 11.09 1.92 23.00
C ILE A 99 9.59 1.71 23.25
N ASP A 100 8.90 2.71 23.80
CA ASP A 100 7.47 2.62 24.07
C ASP A 100 6.67 2.51 22.76
N PHE A 101 7.07 3.26 21.74
CA PHE A 101 6.46 3.17 20.40
C PHE A 101 6.72 1.80 19.77
N GLU A 102 7.96 1.30 19.82
CA GLU A 102 8.27 -0.05 19.30
C GLU A 102 7.49 -1.15 20.03
N ALA A 103 7.38 -1.07 21.36
CA ALA A 103 6.60 -2.01 22.16
C ALA A 103 5.10 -1.98 21.77
N LYS A 104 4.54 -0.80 21.49
CA LYS A 104 3.18 -0.66 20.94
C LYS A 104 3.06 -1.30 19.56
N GLN A 105 4.06 -1.17 18.68
CA GLN A 105 4.03 -1.84 17.38
C GLN A 105 4.06 -3.37 17.51
N MET A 106 4.84 -3.91 18.44
CA MET A 106 4.81 -5.35 18.74
C MET A 106 3.44 -5.79 19.24
N LEU A 107 2.81 -5.00 20.11
CA LEU A 107 1.46 -5.27 20.59
C LEU A 107 0.41 -5.16 19.47
N ASN A 108 0.57 -4.22 18.55
CA ASN A 108 -0.29 -4.08 17.37
C ASN A 108 -0.19 -5.29 16.45
N LEU A 109 1.03 -5.79 16.18
CA LEU A 109 1.24 -7.03 15.41
C LEU A 109 0.60 -8.24 16.11
N TYR A 110 0.63 -8.28 17.44
CA TYR A 110 0.01 -9.35 18.22
C TYR A 110 -1.51 -9.33 18.09
N THR A 111 -2.13 -8.17 18.29
CA THR A 111 -3.58 -8.00 18.09
C THR A 111 -3.98 -8.29 16.64
N LEU A 112 -3.14 -7.92 15.68
CA LEU A 112 -3.37 -8.22 14.28
C LEU A 112 -3.37 -9.73 14.00
N CYS A 113 -2.43 -10.47 14.60
CA CYS A 113 -2.41 -11.94 14.54
C CYS A 113 -3.69 -12.56 15.12
N LEU A 114 -4.19 -12.02 16.22
CA LEU A 114 -5.42 -12.50 16.85
C LEU A 114 -6.66 -12.19 16.03
N SER A 115 -6.69 -11.01 15.41
CA SER A 115 -7.74 -10.61 14.48
C SER A 115 -7.78 -11.53 13.27
N LEU A 116 -6.61 -11.87 12.70
CA LEU A 116 -6.48 -12.85 11.62
C LEU A 116 -6.98 -14.24 12.04
N ASN A 117 -6.63 -14.69 13.25
CA ASN A 117 -7.10 -15.98 13.75
C ASN A 117 -8.63 -16.01 13.89
N SER A 118 -9.19 -15.02 14.58
CA SER A 118 -10.64 -14.90 14.76
C SER A 118 -11.36 -14.86 13.41
N PHE A 119 -10.81 -14.11 12.45
CA PHE A 119 -11.31 -14.09 11.08
C PHE A 119 -11.27 -15.47 10.41
N ALA A 120 -10.14 -16.17 10.48
CA ALA A 120 -9.98 -17.48 9.84
C ALA A 120 -10.94 -18.53 10.43
N LEU A 121 -11.01 -18.63 11.76
CA LEU A 121 -11.81 -19.64 12.46
C LEU A 121 -13.30 -19.31 12.45
N ALA A 122 -13.69 -18.08 12.80
CA ALA A 122 -15.10 -17.74 12.96
C ALA A 122 -15.78 -17.44 11.62
N LYS A 123 -15.07 -16.80 10.68
CA LYS A 123 -15.68 -16.26 9.45
C LYS A 123 -15.31 -17.06 8.21
N LEU A 124 -14.02 -17.25 7.93
CA LEU A 124 -13.62 -17.93 6.70
C LEU A 124 -14.09 -19.40 6.70
N TYR A 125 -13.89 -20.11 7.81
CA TYR A 125 -14.33 -21.51 7.92
C TYR A 125 -15.85 -21.65 7.74
N SER A 126 -16.65 -20.80 8.40
CA SER A 126 -18.11 -20.85 8.30
C SER A 126 -18.62 -20.53 6.89
N ILE A 127 -17.99 -19.57 6.19
CA ILE A 127 -18.32 -19.24 4.79
C ILE A 127 -17.96 -20.40 3.85
N VAL A 128 -16.78 -21.00 4.03
CA VAL A 128 -16.35 -22.15 3.22
C VAL A 128 -17.29 -23.32 3.44
N GLN A 129 -17.62 -23.65 4.69
CA GLN A 129 -18.56 -24.72 5.02
C GLN A 129 -19.94 -24.48 4.40
N LYS A 130 -20.47 -23.25 4.52
CA LYS A 130 -21.75 -22.88 3.89
C LYS A 130 -21.71 -23.02 2.38
N SER A 131 -20.62 -22.58 1.73
CA SER A 131 -20.46 -22.69 0.28
C SER A 131 -20.36 -24.15 -0.18
N LEU A 132 -19.71 -25.01 0.60
CA LEU A 132 -19.65 -26.46 0.33
C LEU A 132 -21.03 -27.11 0.47
N SER A 133 -21.76 -26.84 1.55
CA SER A 133 -23.13 -27.34 1.74
C SER A 133 -24.06 -26.88 0.62
N THR A 134 -23.98 -25.60 0.23
CA THR A 134 -24.80 -25.03 -0.85
C THR A 134 -24.50 -25.73 -2.19
N ALA A 135 -23.22 -25.94 -2.52
CA ALA A 135 -22.83 -26.63 -3.74
C ALA A 135 -23.30 -28.10 -3.75
N GLN A 136 -23.19 -28.78 -2.61
CA GLN A 136 -23.67 -30.15 -2.44
C GLN A 136 -25.19 -30.24 -2.63
N GLU A 137 -25.96 -29.37 -1.98
CA GLU A 137 -27.42 -29.31 -2.11
C GLU A 137 -27.86 -29.01 -3.55
N ALA A 138 -27.11 -28.15 -4.24
CA ALA A 138 -27.35 -27.81 -5.64
C ALA A 138 -26.83 -28.86 -6.65
N GLY A 139 -26.08 -29.88 -6.21
CA GLY A 139 -25.41 -30.83 -7.09
C GLY A 139 -24.38 -30.18 -8.02
N THR A 140 -23.76 -29.08 -7.60
CA THR A 140 -22.77 -28.32 -8.37
C THR A 140 -21.37 -28.44 -7.76
N LEU A 141 -20.34 -28.06 -8.54
CA LEU A 141 -18.97 -27.99 -8.01
C LEU A 141 -18.80 -26.73 -7.15
N PRO A 142 -18.27 -26.85 -5.92
CA PRO A 142 -17.95 -25.68 -5.12
C PRO A 142 -16.80 -24.86 -5.74
N PRO A 143 -16.68 -23.57 -5.41
CA PRO A 143 -15.64 -22.68 -5.93
C PRO A 143 -14.26 -22.96 -5.29
N ILE A 144 -13.73 -24.18 -5.47
CA ILE A 144 -12.52 -24.69 -4.82
C ILE A 144 -11.31 -23.77 -5.03
N TYR A 145 -11.15 -23.20 -6.23
CA TYR A 145 -10.05 -22.28 -6.53
C TYR A 145 -10.08 -21.05 -5.61
N THR A 146 -11.26 -20.43 -5.45
CA THR A 146 -11.44 -19.27 -4.58
C THR A 146 -11.17 -19.64 -3.13
N MET A 147 -11.72 -20.76 -2.65
CA MET A 147 -11.47 -21.25 -1.29
C MET A 147 -9.97 -21.45 -1.01
N ARG A 148 -9.27 -22.17 -1.91
CA ARG A 148 -7.82 -22.39 -1.79
C ARG A 148 -7.03 -21.10 -1.77
N THR A 149 -7.46 -20.13 -2.57
CA THR A 149 -6.85 -18.79 -2.64
C THR A 149 -7.02 -18.03 -1.32
N CYS A 150 -8.20 -18.13 -0.69
CA CYS A 150 -8.45 -17.52 0.62
C CYS A 150 -7.51 -18.10 1.70
N PHE A 151 -7.37 -19.42 1.77
CA PHE A 151 -6.50 -20.06 2.76
C PHE A 151 -5.03 -19.76 2.52
N ARG A 152 -4.58 -19.74 1.26
CA ARG A 152 -3.21 -19.30 0.92
C ARG A 152 -2.95 -17.88 1.38
N GLN A 153 -3.90 -16.99 1.14
CA GLN A 153 -3.80 -15.60 1.56
C GLN A 153 -3.69 -15.48 3.09
N VAL A 154 -4.54 -16.18 3.85
CA VAL A 154 -4.44 -16.25 5.32
C VAL A 154 -3.08 -16.76 5.77
N ALA A 155 -2.58 -17.85 5.18
CA ALA A 155 -1.26 -18.39 5.51
C ALA A 155 -0.13 -17.39 5.19
N THR A 156 -0.19 -16.72 4.04
CA THR A 156 0.76 -15.65 3.68
C THR A 156 0.71 -14.50 4.68
N ASP A 157 -0.47 -14.10 5.14
CA ASP A 157 -0.62 -13.02 6.12
C ASP A 157 -0.10 -13.43 7.50
N VAL A 158 -0.25 -14.70 7.91
CA VAL A 158 0.40 -15.24 9.12
C VAL A 158 1.93 -15.15 9.01
N GLU A 159 2.50 -15.61 7.90
CA GLU A 159 3.95 -15.55 7.66
C GLU A 159 4.48 -14.11 7.60
N LEU A 160 3.70 -13.19 7.04
CA LEU A 160 4.04 -11.77 6.98
C LEU A 160 4.07 -11.17 8.38
N ILE A 161 3.04 -11.41 9.21
CA ILE A 161 3.02 -10.94 10.60
C ILE A 161 4.22 -11.53 11.37
N GLN A 162 4.48 -12.84 11.23
CA GLN A 162 5.68 -13.50 11.77
C GLN A 162 6.96 -12.78 11.38
N ARG A 163 7.12 -12.49 10.08
CA ARG A 163 8.29 -11.81 9.56
C ARG A 163 8.43 -10.41 10.17
N ALA A 164 7.35 -9.63 10.23
CA ALA A 164 7.35 -8.29 10.81
C ALA A 164 7.76 -8.29 12.29
N ILE A 165 7.40 -9.36 13.03
CA ILE A 165 7.82 -9.58 14.42
C ILE A 165 9.32 -9.90 14.48
N VAL A 166 9.79 -10.88 13.69
CA VAL A 166 11.21 -11.28 13.69
C VAL A 166 12.13 -10.12 13.30
N GLN A 167 11.72 -9.29 12.34
CA GLN A 167 12.51 -8.14 11.89
C GLN A 167 12.64 -7.05 12.97
N ARG A 168 11.82 -7.08 14.02
CA ARG A 168 11.92 -6.18 15.19
C ARG A 168 12.72 -6.80 16.33
N ARG A 169 13.59 -7.77 16.02
CA ARG A 169 14.40 -8.47 17.03
C ARG A 169 15.47 -7.56 17.57
N ARG A 170 15.67 -7.64 18.88
CA ARG A 170 16.84 -7.11 19.56
C ARG A 170 17.88 -8.20 19.70
N GLU A 171 19.13 -7.81 19.52
CA GLU A 171 20.29 -8.68 19.59
C GLU A 171 21.05 -8.44 20.89
N THR A 172 21.86 -9.41 21.29
CA THR A 172 22.73 -9.26 22.45
C THR A 172 24.16 -9.12 21.95
N ASP A 173 24.82 -8.03 22.32
CA ASP A 173 26.22 -7.82 21.96
C ASP A 173 27.16 -8.77 22.74
N SER A 174 28.46 -8.73 22.42
CA SER A 174 29.47 -9.55 23.09
C SER A 174 29.61 -9.27 24.59
N ALA A 175 29.12 -8.12 25.07
CA ALA A 175 29.13 -7.73 26.47
C ALA A 175 27.83 -8.09 27.20
N GLY A 176 26.86 -8.71 26.52
CA GLY A 176 25.58 -9.08 27.10
C GLY A 176 24.54 -7.94 27.10
N ASN A 177 24.83 -6.80 26.46
CA ASN A 177 23.86 -5.71 26.35
C ASN A 177 22.86 -6.02 25.25
N ILE A 178 21.59 -5.66 25.48
CA ILE A 178 20.55 -5.81 24.47
C ILE A 178 20.51 -4.55 23.60
N LEU A 179 20.67 -4.73 22.29
CA LEU A 179 20.68 -3.68 21.27
C LEU A 179 19.58 -3.92 20.25
N MET A 180 18.98 -2.85 19.75
CA MET A 180 18.06 -2.90 18.62
C MET A 180 18.83 -3.32 17.37
N SER A 181 18.36 -4.35 16.66
CA SER A 181 18.98 -4.73 15.37
C SER A 181 18.80 -3.60 14.35
N ALA A 182 19.67 -3.56 13.33
CA ALA A 182 19.54 -2.59 12.24
C ALA A 182 18.15 -2.64 11.54
N PRO A 183 17.59 -3.82 11.24
CA PRO A 183 16.21 -3.93 10.76
C PRO A 183 15.17 -3.32 11.71
N ALA A 184 15.27 -3.57 13.01
CA ALA A 184 14.33 -3.05 14.00
C ALA A 184 14.37 -1.51 14.07
N LYS A 185 15.57 -0.92 14.02
CA LYS A 185 15.76 0.54 14.01
C LYS A 185 15.18 1.20 12.76
N ALA A 186 15.39 0.61 11.59
CA ALA A 186 14.80 1.10 10.35
C ALA A 186 13.27 0.96 10.35
N LEU A 187 12.74 -0.14 10.89
CA LEU A 187 11.30 -0.31 11.04
C LEU A 187 10.69 0.72 12.00
N LEU A 188 11.36 1.04 13.11
CA LEU A 188 10.96 2.13 14.00
C LEU A 188 10.82 3.47 13.27
N VAL A 189 11.79 3.82 12.41
CA VAL A 189 11.76 5.05 11.62
C VAL A 189 10.63 5.01 10.60
N THR A 190 10.51 3.93 9.83
CA THR A 190 9.50 3.79 8.77
C THR A 190 8.07 3.75 9.34
N ASP A 191 7.86 3.11 10.50
CA ASP A 191 6.59 3.13 11.23
C ASP A 191 6.16 4.56 11.60
N LYS A 192 7.11 5.37 12.09
CA LYS A 192 6.86 6.78 12.44
C LYS A 192 6.56 7.64 11.21
N LEU A 193 7.27 7.41 10.10
CA LEU A 193 6.99 8.08 8.84
C LEU A 193 5.61 7.70 8.30
N ALA A 194 5.23 6.43 8.36
CA ALA A 194 3.90 5.97 7.96
C ALA A 194 2.81 6.58 8.85
N PHE A 195 3.07 6.72 10.16
CA PHE A 195 2.16 7.40 11.09
C PHE A 195 2.00 8.88 10.74
N LEU A 196 3.09 9.60 10.50
CA LEU A 196 3.05 10.99 10.05
C LEU A 196 2.32 11.15 8.72
N ALA A 197 2.54 10.23 7.79
CA ALA A 197 1.91 10.26 6.48
C ALA A 197 0.39 10.04 6.58
N LEU A 198 -0.07 9.21 7.51
CA LEU A 198 -1.50 8.92 7.70
C LEU A 198 -2.25 10.05 8.42
N ALA A 199 -1.57 10.75 9.34
CA ALA A 199 -2.18 11.68 10.28
C ALA A 199 -3.12 12.74 9.66
N PRO A 200 -2.80 13.42 8.53
CA PRO A 200 -3.66 14.50 8.02
C PRO A 200 -5.04 14.01 7.57
N PHE A 201 -5.18 12.75 7.20
CA PHE A 201 -6.40 12.17 6.60
C PHE A 201 -7.02 11.06 7.45
N GLN A 202 -6.42 10.76 8.60
CA GLN A 202 -6.84 9.67 9.47
C GLN A 202 -8.31 9.78 9.90
N HIS A 203 -8.80 10.99 10.12
CA HIS A 203 -10.18 11.28 10.50
C HIS A 203 -11.23 10.93 9.42
N LEU A 204 -10.81 10.67 8.17
CA LEU A 204 -11.69 10.23 7.10
C LEU A 204 -11.84 8.71 7.04
N LEU A 205 -11.03 7.96 7.79
CA LEU A 205 -11.06 6.50 7.73
C LEU A 205 -12.28 5.94 8.49
N PRO A 206 -12.87 4.83 8.01
CA PRO A 206 -14.02 4.22 8.65
C PRO A 206 -13.64 3.62 10.01
N GLY A 207 -14.57 3.73 10.96
CA GLY A 207 -14.40 3.23 12.32
C GLY A 207 -14.11 4.37 13.31
N SER A 208 -14.50 4.17 14.57
CA SER A 208 -14.18 5.10 15.66
C SER A 208 -12.73 4.95 16.16
N SER A 209 -11.97 4.01 15.59
CA SER A 209 -10.65 3.63 16.06
C SER A 209 -9.55 4.17 15.14
N GLN A 210 -8.48 4.62 15.76
CA GLN A 210 -7.31 5.16 15.06
C GLN A 210 -6.57 4.04 14.32
N VAL A 211 -6.44 4.17 12.99
CA VAL A 211 -5.66 3.25 12.17
C VAL A 211 -4.16 3.33 12.51
N ASN A 212 -3.54 2.19 12.78
CA ASN A 212 -2.12 2.09 13.08
C ASN A 212 -1.38 1.52 11.86
N PRO A 213 -0.49 2.31 11.24
CA PRO A 213 0.41 1.78 10.24
C PRO A 213 1.50 0.95 10.91
N ILE A 214 1.83 -0.18 10.29
CA ILE A 214 2.88 -1.10 10.69
C ILE A 214 3.68 -1.45 9.44
N THR A 215 4.97 -1.19 9.46
CA THR A 215 5.88 -1.48 8.37
C THR A 215 6.55 -2.84 8.54
N TYR A 216 7.03 -3.42 7.45
CA TYR A 216 7.86 -4.63 7.48
C TYR A 216 8.72 -4.69 6.21
N PHE A 217 9.85 -5.40 6.22
CA PHE A 217 10.62 -5.58 5.00
C PHE A 217 10.02 -6.63 4.08
N SER A 218 9.95 -6.26 2.80
CA SER A 218 9.48 -7.06 1.69
C SER A 218 10.39 -6.88 0.49
N GLN A 219 10.15 -7.66 -0.57
CA GLN A 219 10.93 -7.59 -1.80
C GLN A 219 10.77 -6.26 -2.53
N TYR A 220 9.62 -5.62 -2.40
CA TYR A 220 9.29 -4.34 -3.00
C TYR A 220 8.40 -3.55 -2.02
N THR A 221 8.42 -2.22 -2.14
CA THR A 221 7.53 -1.36 -1.37
C THR A 221 6.09 -1.53 -1.86
N HIS A 222 5.14 -1.75 -0.95
CA HIS A 222 3.72 -1.93 -1.29
C HIS A 222 2.82 -1.85 -0.07
N ILE A 223 1.56 -1.49 -0.30
CA ILE A 223 0.49 -1.62 0.68
C ILE A 223 -0.15 -3.01 0.68
N ARG A 224 -0.29 -3.59 1.88
CA ARG A 224 -1.01 -4.86 2.06
C ARG A 224 -2.42 -4.58 2.61
N ARG A 225 -3.43 -5.13 1.93
CA ARG A 225 -4.82 -5.09 2.40
C ARG A 225 -5.00 -6.09 3.54
N VAL A 226 -5.60 -5.63 4.63
CA VAL A 226 -5.83 -6.41 5.85
C VAL A 226 -7.35 -6.62 6.02
N PRO A 227 -7.93 -7.70 5.47
CA PRO A 227 -9.38 -7.88 5.46
C PRO A 227 -10.00 -8.24 6.81
N TYR A 228 -9.16 -8.36 7.85
CA TYR A 228 -9.51 -8.80 9.19
C TYR A 228 -9.24 -7.70 10.24
N SER A 229 -8.89 -6.48 9.82
CA SER A 229 -8.76 -5.34 10.73
C SER A 229 -8.96 -4.03 9.98
N ASN A 230 -9.88 -3.19 10.48
CA ASN A 230 -10.03 -1.81 10.02
C ASN A 230 -9.02 -0.86 10.67
N SER A 231 -8.40 -1.31 11.76
CA SER A 231 -7.55 -0.47 12.59
C SER A 231 -6.07 -0.64 12.24
N ALA A 232 -5.69 -1.54 11.33
CA ALA A 232 -4.30 -1.76 10.95
C ALA A 232 -4.06 -1.48 9.47
N LEU A 233 -2.94 -0.83 9.17
CA LEU A 233 -2.41 -0.64 7.83
C LEU A 233 -1.03 -1.31 7.76
N LEU A 234 -0.88 -2.30 6.88
CA LEU A 234 0.42 -2.95 6.66
C LEU A 234 1.12 -2.35 5.43
N VAL A 235 2.36 -1.89 5.62
CA VAL A 235 3.20 -1.33 4.54
C VAL A 235 4.47 -2.15 4.41
N GLY A 236 4.61 -2.89 3.32
CA GLY A 236 5.86 -3.54 2.97
C GLY A 236 6.86 -2.50 2.45
N ILE A 237 8.10 -2.56 2.90
CA ILE A 237 9.20 -1.67 2.49
C ILE A 237 10.29 -2.51 1.84
N SER A 238 10.85 -2.06 0.71
CA SER A 238 11.93 -2.80 0.04
C SER A 238 13.10 -3.11 0.98
N TYR A 239 13.72 -4.28 0.82
CA TYR A 239 14.98 -4.60 1.48
C TYR A 239 16.13 -3.68 1.04
N ASP A 240 15.98 -2.94 -0.05
CA ASP A 240 16.98 -1.99 -0.54
C ASP A 240 17.25 -0.85 0.45
N ILE A 241 16.35 -0.62 1.42
CA ILE A 241 16.59 0.36 2.49
C ILE A 241 17.52 -0.14 3.59
N MET A 242 17.88 -1.42 3.56
CA MET A 242 18.83 -1.97 4.52
C MET A 242 20.25 -1.55 4.12
N PRO A 243 20.98 -0.87 5.01
CA PRO A 243 22.39 -0.60 4.74
C PRO A 243 23.10 -1.94 4.57
N LEU A 244 23.77 -2.11 3.43
CA LEU A 244 24.56 -3.30 3.15
C LEU A 244 25.77 -3.30 4.09
N GLU A 245 25.73 -4.10 5.16
CA GLU A 245 26.88 -4.35 6.03
C GLU A 245 27.96 -5.21 5.35
N LEU A 246 28.21 -5.01 4.05
CA LEU A 246 29.05 -5.88 3.23
C LEU A 246 30.55 -5.85 3.60
N ASN A 247 31.00 -4.95 4.49
CA ASN A 247 32.42 -4.82 4.84
C ASN A 247 32.74 -4.75 6.35
N ARG A 248 31.79 -5.00 7.26
CA ARG A 248 32.02 -4.79 8.71
C ARG A 248 32.16 -6.11 9.49
N THR A 249 33.02 -7.01 9.03
CA THR A 249 33.30 -8.29 9.72
C THR A 249 34.15 -8.18 11.00
N PHE A 250 34.61 -6.97 11.39
CA PHE A 250 35.51 -6.81 12.56
C PHE A 250 35.33 -5.55 13.41
N ALA A 251 34.33 -4.71 13.14
CA ALA A 251 34.08 -3.54 13.99
C ALA A 251 33.23 -3.96 15.20
N THR A 252 33.59 -3.49 16.40
CA THR A 252 32.75 -3.71 17.58
C THR A 252 31.38 -3.05 17.36
N ALA A 253 30.29 -3.61 17.91
CA ALA A 253 28.95 -3.02 17.78
C ALA A 253 28.94 -1.51 18.09
N ALA A 254 29.73 -1.06 19.07
CA ALA A 254 29.89 0.34 19.42
C ALA A 254 30.46 1.22 18.29
N GLU A 255 31.40 0.72 17.49
CA GLU A 255 31.99 1.43 16.33
C GLU A 255 31.04 1.43 15.13
N VAL A 256 30.22 0.37 14.98
CA VAL A 256 29.22 0.28 13.91
C VAL A 256 28.11 1.31 14.07
N TYR A 257 27.70 1.59 15.32
CA TYR A 257 26.60 2.50 15.64
C TYR A 257 27.00 3.98 15.79
N ALA A 258 28.30 4.32 15.72
CA ALA A 258 28.81 5.66 15.98
C ALA A 258 28.88 6.57 14.73
N GLU A 259 28.94 6.02 13.51
CA GLU A 259 29.11 6.83 12.29
C GLU A 259 28.10 6.50 11.18
N HIS A 260 27.17 7.44 10.99
CA HIS A 260 26.82 8.10 9.72
C HIS A 260 26.46 7.29 8.46
N ASP A 261 26.05 6.03 8.49
CA ASP A 261 25.38 5.47 7.31
C ASP A 261 23.87 5.76 7.40
N PRO A 262 23.36 6.88 6.83
CA PRO A 262 21.92 7.13 6.78
C PRO A 262 21.24 6.01 6.00
N LEU A 263 20.00 5.69 6.38
CA LEU A 263 19.18 4.80 5.56
C LEU A 263 19.07 5.40 4.15
N PRO A 264 19.00 4.59 3.08
CA PRO A 264 18.75 5.07 1.73
C PRO A 264 17.44 5.85 1.72
N ALA A 265 17.55 7.17 1.78
CA ALA A 265 16.44 7.99 2.22
C ALA A 265 15.36 8.16 1.14
N PHE A 266 15.69 7.80 -0.11
CA PHE A 266 14.80 7.90 -1.26
C PHE A 266 13.63 6.90 -1.20
N GLU A 267 13.87 5.66 -0.79
CA GLU A 267 12.82 4.62 -0.65
C GLU A 267 11.84 4.92 0.48
N LEU A 268 12.28 5.65 1.52
CA LEU A 268 11.38 6.06 2.61
C LEU A 268 10.26 6.96 2.09
N MET A 269 10.48 7.63 0.97
CA MET A 269 9.50 8.53 0.38
C MET A 269 8.45 7.80 -0.47
N ALA A 270 8.57 6.49 -0.66
CA ALA A 270 7.49 5.65 -1.15
C ALA A 270 6.42 5.40 -0.06
N ILE A 271 6.73 5.59 1.23
CA ILE A 271 5.76 5.38 2.33
C ILE A 271 4.53 6.29 2.19
N PRO A 272 4.64 7.62 2.01
CA PRO A 272 3.48 8.47 1.77
C PRO A 272 2.65 8.04 0.55
N HIS A 273 3.29 7.54 -0.51
CA HIS A 273 2.60 7.03 -1.69
C HIS A 273 1.73 5.81 -1.35
N GLU A 274 2.29 4.81 -0.67
CA GLU A 274 1.53 3.63 -0.23
C GLU A 274 0.38 3.98 0.73
N VAL A 275 0.61 4.94 1.64
CA VAL A 275 -0.45 5.48 2.50
C VAL A 275 -1.53 6.18 1.67
N GLY A 276 -1.15 6.87 0.59
CA GLY A 276 -2.06 7.46 -0.38
C GLY A 276 -3.02 6.43 -0.98
N HIS A 277 -2.55 5.26 -1.40
CA HIS A 277 -3.44 4.17 -1.84
C HIS A 277 -4.44 3.73 -0.77
N TYR A 278 -4.01 3.68 0.50
CA TYR A 278 -4.93 3.35 1.59
C TYR A 278 -6.04 4.39 1.70
N ILE A 279 -5.67 5.67 1.75
CA ILE A 279 -6.62 6.79 1.85
C ILE A 279 -7.56 6.78 0.64
N TYR A 280 -7.06 6.59 -0.58
CA TYR A 280 -7.89 6.52 -1.79
C TYR A 280 -9.03 5.50 -1.66
N ARG A 281 -8.68 4.30 -1.19
CA ARG A 281 -9.60 3.15 -1.13
C ARG A 281 -10.56 3.22 0.06
N HIS A 282 -10.11 3.77 1.18
CA HIS A 282 -10.81 3.61 2.46
C HIS A 282 -11.41 4.91 2.99
N ALA A 283 -10.94 6.10 2.60
CA ALA A 283 -11.49 7.34 3.12
C ALA A 283 -12.97 7.53 2.76
N ARG A 284 -13.75 7.94 3.75
CA ARG A 284 -15.18 8.18 3.67
C ARG A 284 -15.54 9.56 4.20
N LEU A 285 -16.48 10.19 3.51
CA LEU A 285 -17.14 11.41 3.97
C LEU A 285 -18.64 11.13 4.02
N ASN A 286 -19.25 11.33 5.20
CA ASN A 286 -20.67 11.03 5.42
C ASN A 286 -21.07 9.61 4.97
N GLY A 287 -20.20 8.63 5.22
CA GLY A 287 -20.40 7.21 4.86
C GLY A 287 -20.12 6.85 3.39
N THR A 288 -19.99 7.83 2.50
CA THR A 288 -19.70 7.62 1.07
C THR A 288 -18.21 7.54 0.83
N ARG A 289 -17.76 6.64 -0.07
CA ARG A 289 -16.33 6.58 -0.42
C ARG A 289 -15.96 7.86 -1.16
N LEU A 290 -15.02 8.61 -0.60
CA LEU A 290 -14.74 9.96 -1.05
C LEU A 290 -14.01 9.95 -2.41
N PHE A 291 -12.86 9.29 -2.46
CA PHE A 291 -11.95 9.42 -3.60
C PHE A 291 -12.23 8.43 -4.74
N THR A 292 -12.63 7.18 -4.43
CA THR A 292 -13.02 6.23 -5.50
C THR A 292 -14.20 6.72 -6.33
N SER A 293 -15.23 7.30 -5.69
CA SER A 293 -16.38 7.87 -6.40
C SER A 293 -16.05 9.14 -7.18
N MET A 294 -15.06 9.91 -6.74
CA MET A 294 -14.56 11.05 -7.52
C MET A 294 -13.76 10.57 -8.73
N GLY A 295 -12.92 9.54 -8.58
CA GLY A 295 -12.17 8.95 -9.68
C GLY A 295 -13.08 8.58 -10.85
N GLU A 296 -14.23 7.98 -10.56
CA GLU A 296 -15.25 7.60 -11.57
C GLU A 296 -15.75 8.77 -12.43
N GLN A 297 -15.63 10.02 -11.98
CA GLN A 297 -15.98 11.21 -12.77
C GLN A 297 -15.00 11.44 -13.94
N PHE A 298 -13.81 10.86 -13.87
CA PHE A 298 -12.79 10.94 -14.91
C PHE A 298 -12.80 9.72 -15.83
N ASN A 299 -13.84 8.87 -15.82
CA ASN A 299 -13.89 7.66 -16.64
C ASN A 299 -13.72 7.90 -18.16
N GLU A 300 -14.07 9.09 -18.66
CA GLU A 300 -13.85 9.52 -20.05
C GLU A 300 -12.41 10.04 -20.31
N ASN A 301 -11.62 10.27 -19.26
CA ASN A 301 -10.20 10.62 -19.42
C ASN A 301 -9.42 9.38 -19.88
N PRO A 302 -8.61 9.45 -20.95
CA PRO A 302 -7.85 8.30 -21.43
C PRO A 302 -6.88 7.73 -20.37
N TYR A 303 -6.45 8.55 -19.42
CA TYR A 303 -5.59 8.17 -18.29
C TYR A 303 -6.36 7.86 -17.01
N TYR A 304 -7.68 7.64 -17.08
CA TYR A 304 -8.50 7.26 -15.92
C TYR A 304 -7.93 6.07 -15.14
N HIS A 305 -7.37 5.10 -15.86
CA HIS A 305 -6.78 3.91 -15.24
C HIS A 305 -5.59 4.22 -14.32
N TRP A 306 -4.92 5.38 -14.49
CA TRP A 306 -3.88 5.89 -13.60
C TRP A 306 -4.42 6.69 -12.40
N CYS A 307 -5.74 6.89 -12.29
CA CYS A 307 -6.31 7.80 -11.30
C CYS A 307 -5.89 7.46 -9.86
N GLU A 308 -5.81 6.18 -9.50
CA GLU A 308 -5.38 5.76 -8.17
C GLU A 308 -3.89 6.05 -7.92
N GLU A 309 -3.03 5.84 -8.92
CA GLU A 309 -1.59 6.12 -8.85
C GLU A 309 -1.32 7.63 -8.77
N ILE A 310 -1.96 8.41 -9.63
CA ILE A 310 -1.87 9.87 -9.62
C ILE A 310 -2.38 10.43 -8.29
N PHE A 311 -3.45 9.85 -7.73
CA PHE A 311 -3.91 10.22 -6.41
C PHE A 311 -2.84 9.97 -5.33
N ALA A 312 -2.22 8.79 -5.33
CA ALA A 312 -1.18 8.44 -4.38
C ALA A 312 0.07 9.34 -4.54
N ASP A 313 0.42 9.70 -5.77
CA ASP A 313 1.48 10.67 -6.09
C ASP A 313 1.13 12.07 -5.53
N ILE A 314 -0.08 12.57 -5.75
CA ILE A 314 -0.55 13.86 -5.20
C ILE A 314 -0.51 13.84 -3.67
N TYR A 315 -1.06 12.78 -3.07
CA TYR A 315 -1.06 12.59 -1.62
C TYR A 315 0.36 12.69 -1.06
N SER A 316 1.30 11.99 -1.70
CA SER A 316 2.68 11.97 -1.28
C SER A 316 3.35 13.35 -1.35
N CYS A 317 3.11 14.13 -2.41
CA CYS A 317 3.60 15.51 -2.51
C CYS A 317 2.94 16.46 -1.51
N ILE A 318 1.67 16.26 -1.14
CA ILE A 318 1.01 17.04 -0.08
C ILE A 318 1.69 16.80 1.28
N VAL A 319 2.07 15.55 1.56
CA VAL A 319 2.64 15.11 2.83
C VAL A 319 4.13 15.43 2.94
N ALA A 320 4.92 15.08 1.93
CA ALA A 320 6.37 15.16 1.99
C ALA A 320 6.97 16.25 1.08
N GLY A 321 6.16 16.87 0.22
CA GLY A 321 6.64 17.91 -0.70
C GLY A 321 7.56 17.34 -1.78
N PRO A 322 8.59 18.10 -2.19
CA PRO A 322 9.56 17.68 -3.20
C PRO A 322 10.41 16.48 -2.79
N LEU A 323 10.47 16.14 -1.49
CA LEU A 323 11.18 14.95 -1.00
C LEU A 323 10.65 13.67 -1.68
N THR A 324 9.33 13.55 -1.84
CA THR A 324 8.78 12.38 -2.54
C THR A 324 9.11 12.36 -4.02
N ALA A 325 9.00 13.49 -4.71
CA ALA A 325 9.34 13.55 -6.13
C ALA A 325 10.81 13.16 -6.37
N LEU A 326 11.74 13.66 -5.55
CA LEU A 326 13.16 13.32 -5.64
C LEU A 326 13.43 11.85 -5.29
N GLY A 327 12.81 11.35 -4.21
CA GLY A 327 12.96 9.98 -3.77
C GLY A 327 12.47 8.97 -4.81
N LEU A 328 11.29 9.21 -5.36
CA LEU A 328 10.72 8.36 -6.40
C LEU A 328 11.45 8.52 -7.74
N GLN A 329 11.92 9.69 -8.12
CA GLN A 329 12.77 9.84 -9.30
C GLN A 329 14.07 9.02 -9.18
N SER A 330 14.66 8.97 -7.99
CA SER A 330 15.85 8.16 -7.72
C SER A 330 15.56 6.66 -7.83
N LEU A 331 14.40 6.23 -7.31
CA LEU A 331 13.92 4.85 -7.46
C LEU A 331 13.65 4.50 -8.93
N LEU A 332 13.02 5.39 -9.69
CA LEU A 332 12.74 5.18 -11.10
C LEU A 332 14.03 5.15 -11.94
N ALA A 333 15.02 5.97 -11.60
CA ALA A 333 16.33 5.98 -12.25
C ALA A 333 17.14 4.69 -12.01
N SER A 334 16.83 3.92 -10.97
CA SER A 334 17.51 2.64 -10.69
C SER A 334 16.87 1.44 -11.40
N THR A 335 15.75 1.65 -12.10
CA THR A 335 15.07 0.58 -12.86
C THR A 335 15.82 0.22 -14.15
N ASP A 336 15.58 -0.98 -14.67
CA ASP A 336 16.10 -1.41 -15.98
C ASP A 336 15.61 -0.44 -17.07
N ASP A 337 16.50 0.00 -17.97
CA ASP A 337 16.18 0.89 -19.09
C ASP A 337 14.99 0.37 -19.93
N ARG A 338 14.82 -0.96 -20.02
CA ARG A 338 13.67 -1.58 -20.71
C ARG A 338 12.33 -1.29 -20.06
N ALA A 339 12.32 -1.05 -18.75
CA ALA A 339 11.11 -0.73 -17.99
C ALA A 339 10.70 0.74 -18.14
N ILE A 340 11.61 1.62 -18.57
CA ILE A 340 11.36 3.08 -18.64
C ILE A 340 10.15 3.41 -19.53
N CYS A 341 10.03 2.70 -20.65
CA CYS A 341 8.93 2.89 -21.62
C CYS A 341 7.83 1.82 -21.50
N ALA A 342 7.94 0.90 -20.55
CA ALA A 342 6.94 -0.15 -20.39
C ALA A 342 5.63 0.44 -19.86
N ASN A 343 4.53 0.10 -20.52
CA ASN A 343 3.17 0.37 -20.04
C ASN A 343 2.58 -0.95 -19.53
N ASP A 344 2.29 -1.01 -18.23
CA ASP A 344 1.63 -2.16 -17.61
C ASP A 344 0.10 -2.02 -17.54
N GLY A 345 -0.43 -0.89 -18.01
CA GLY A 345 -1.85 -0.56 -18.02
C GLY A 345 -2.43 -0.17 -16.67
N GLU A 346 -1.60 -0.06 -15.62
CA GLU A 346 -2.03 0.30 -14.27
C GLU A 346 -1.32 1.58 -13.77
N HIS A 347 -0.05 1.79 -14.16
CA HIS A 347 0.77 2.90 -13.68
C HIS A 347 1.13 3.89 -14.79
N PRO A 348 1.30 5.19 -14.46
CA PRO A 348 2.00 6.10 -15.34
C PRO A 348 3.35 5.51 -15.74
N THR A 349 3.64 5.48 -17.04
CA THR A 349 4.92 4.95 -17.53
C THR A 349 6.08 5.68 -16.85
N VAL A 350 7.13 4.95 -16.52
CA VAL A 350 8.29 5.46 -15.78
C VAL A 350 8.88 6.74 -16.41
N ILE A 351 8.93 6.83 -17.75
CA ILE A 351 9.42 8.02 -18.45
C ILE A 351 8.59 9.29 -18.18
N LEU A 352 7.28 9.15 -17.97
CA LEU A 352 6.33 10.24 -17.76
C LEU A 352 6.18 10.62 -16.28
N ARG A 353 6.30 9.65 -15.36
CA ARG A 353 5.92 9.83 -13.95
C ARG A 353 6.68 10.96 -13.24
N PRO A 354 8.00 11.17 -13.44
CA PRO A 354 8.70 12.32 -12.85
C PRO A 354 8.19 13.68 -13.33
N PHE A 355 7.78 13.80 -14.60
CA PHE A 355 7.14 15.02 -15.11
C PHE A 355 5.77 15.26 -14.48
N ILE A 356 5.02 14.19 -14.21
CA ILE A 356 3.75 14.25 -13.46
C ILE A 356 3.98 14.73 -12.02
N PHE A 357 5.03 14.26 -11.34
CA PHE A 357 5.39 14.78 -10.00
C PHE A 357 5.68 16.28 -10.01
N SER A 358 6.49 16.75 -10.97
CA SER A 358 6.76 18.17 -11.11
C SER A 358 5.48 18.97 -11.39
N GLU A 359 4.55 18.41 -12.16
CA GLU A 359 3.26 19.04 -12.43
C GLU A 359 2.38 19.14 -11.17
N ILE A 360 2.35 18.09 -10.36
CA ILE A 360 1.70 18.11 -9.04
C ILE A 360 2.28 19.23 -8.16
N LEU A 361 3.60 19.36 -8.10
CA LEU A 361 4.26 20.42 -7.32
C LEU A 361 3.92 21.83 -7.84
N ARG A 362 3.79 22.02 -9.17
CA ARG A 362 3.33 23.29 -9.76
C ARG A 362 1.88 23.59 -9.38
N VAL A 363 0.99 22.60 -9.46
CA VAL A 363 -0.42 22.75 -9.08
C VAL A 363 -0.55 23.08 -7.59
N LEU A 364 0.22 22.43 -6.72
CA LEU A 364 0.25 22.76 -5.29
C LEU A 364 0.70 24.21 -5.05
N ASN A 365 1.74 24.66 -5.74
CA ASN A 365 2.22 26.04 -5.68
C ASN A 365 1.18 27.04 -6.21
N GLU A 366 0.46 26.71 -7.28
CA GLU A 366 -0.59 27.57 -7.83
C GLU A 366 -1.78 27.71 -6.87
N LEU A 367 -2.24 26.60 -6.30
CA LEU A 367 -3.40 26.59 -5.41
C LEU A 367 -3.08 27.19 -4.03
N PHE A 368 -1.87 26.99 -3.53
CA PHE A 368 -1.47 27.34 -2.16
C PHE A 368 0.01 27.78 -2.08
N PRO A 369 0.38 28.91 -2.70
CA PRO A 369 1.79 29.33 -2.87
C PRO A 369 2.52 29.55 -1.54
N ASP A 370 1.82 30.04 -0.51
CA ASP A 370 2.42 30.30 0.81
C ASP A 370 2.79 29.00 1.54
N LYS A 371 2.06 27.91 1.27
CA LYS A 371 2.24 26.63 1.94
C LYS A 371 3.12 25.65 1.14
N TYR A 372 3.03 25.72 -0.18
CA TYR A 372 3.70 24.80 -1.10
C TYR A 372 4.50 25.59 -2.16
N PRO A 373 5.54 26.36 -1.78
CA PRO A 373 6.29 27.21 -2.71
C PRO A 373 7.25 26.38 -3.59
N PHE A 374 6.74 25.42 -4.37
CA PHE A 374 7.54 24.37 -5.01
C PHE A 374 7.82 24.57 -6.50
N ALA A 375 7.51 25.74 -7.05
CA ALA A 375 7.75 26.02 -8.47
C ALA A 375 9.24 25.83 -8.86
N GLY A 376 10.17 26.25 -8.00
CA GLY A 376 11.62 26.08 -8.22
C GLY A 376 12.03 24.60 -8.22
N ALA A 377 11.55 23.83 -7.24
CA ALA A 377 11.84 22.40 -7.14
C ALA A 377 11.30 21.61 -8.35
N ALA A 378 10.06 21.89 -8.78
CA ALA A 378 9.46 21.27 -9.96
C ALA A 378 10.30 21.47 -11.23
N ARG A 379 10.85 22.68 -11.41
CA ARG A 379 11.75 22.98 -12.54
C ARG A 379 13.02 22.15 -12.49
N LEU A 380 13.68 22.11 -11.33
CA LEU A 380 14.94 21.39 -11.13
C LEU A 380 14.76 19.87 -11.26
N LEU A 381 13.66 19.31 -10.79
CA LEU A 381 13.32 17.89 -10.93
C LEU A 381 13.20 17.50 -12.40
N ASN A 382 12.49 18.31 -13.19
CA ASN A 382 12.38 18.10 -14.63
C ASN A 382 13.73 18.18 -15.37
N GLU A 383 14.55 19.18 -15.04
CA GLU A 383 15.91 19.32 -15.60
C GLU A 383 16.78 18.11 -15.25
N ASN A 384 16.75 17.68 -13.99
CA ASN A 384 17.48 16.50 -13.52
C ASN A 384 16.98 15.23 -14.21
N TRP A 385 15.67 15.06 -14.39
CA TRP A 385 15.11 13.87 -15.04
C TRP A 385 15.47 13.82 -16.52
N ALA A 386 15.40 14.94 -17.22
CA ALA A 386 15.86 15.02 -18.60
C ALA A 386 17.35 14.69 -18.74
N ALA A 387 18.19 15.08 -17.77
CA ALA A 387 19.60 14.69 -17.74
C ALA A 387 19.79 13.18 -17.52
N VAL A 388 19.05 12.57 -16.59
CA VAL A 388 19.05 11.11 -16.37
C VAL A 388 18.67 10.37 -17.65
N LEU A 389 17.56 10.78 -18.27
CA LEU A 389 17.08 10.21 -19.53
C LEU A 389 18.13 10.34 -20.65
N HIS A 390 18.79 11.49 -20.77
CA HIS A 390 19.87 11.70 -21.73
C HIS A 390 21.05 10.74 -21.49
N HIS A 391 21.44 10.51 -20.24
CA HIS A 391 22.49 9.55 -19.90
C HIS A 391 22.11 8.10 -20.24
N GLN A 392 20.82 7.77 -20.22
CA GLN A 392 20.27 6.47 -20.63
C GLN A 392 20.01 6.37 -22.15
N GLY A 393 20.36 7.41 -22.93
CA GLY A 393 20.19 7.42 -24.39
C GLY A 393 18.81 7.86 -24.88
N HIS A 394 17.97 8.43 -24.02
CA HIS A 394 16.70 9.05 -24.39
C HIS A 394 16.88 10.57 -24.57
N HIS A 395 16.44 11.13 -25.70
CA HIS A 395 16.76 12.52 -26.05
C HIS A 395 15.53 13.42 -26.04
N VAL A 396 15.66 14.63 -25.52
CA VAL A 396 14.66 15.69 -25.76
C VAL A 396 14.84 16.20 -27.20
N VAL A 397 13.86 15.94 -28.06
CA VAL A 397 13.91 16.30 -29.50
C VAL A 397 13.22 17.62 -29.80
N ALA A 398 12.31 18.07 -28.94
CA ALA A 398 11.65 19.36 -29.05
C ALA A 398 11.21 19.90 -27.68
N GLY A 399 11.05 21.22 -27.59
CA GLY A 399 10.48 21.90 -26.43
C GLY A 399 11.44 22.13 -25.26
N ASN A 400 10.90 22.36 -24.08
CA ASN A 400 11.66 22.69 -22.86
C ASN A 400 11.32 21.70 -21.73
N PRO A 401 12.27 20.88 -21.25
CA PRO A 401 11.96 19.95 -20.18
C PRO A 401 11.63 20.68 -18.86
N SER A 402 12.26 21.83 -18.57
CA SER A 402 12.13 22.56 -17.31
C SER A 402 10.69 22.90 -16.93
N ASP A 403 9.82 23.19 -17.90
CA ASP A 403 8.39 23.47 -17.69
C ASP A 403 7.49 22.27 -18.04
N GLY A 404 8.07 21.15 -18.48
CA GLY A 404 7.34 19.94 -18.91
C GLY A 404 6.80 20.03 -20.33
N SER A 405 7.08 21.10 -21.07
CA SER A 405 6.64 21.28 -22.46
C SER A 405 7.64 20.67 -23.45
N CYS A 406 7.92 19.36 -23.35
CA CYS A 406 8.90 18.70 -24.20
C CYS A 406 8.39 17.43 -24.90
N ILE A 407 9.11 17.03 -25.95
CA ILE A 407 8.95 15.75 -26.64
C ILE A 407 10.25 14.96 -26.42
N ILE A 408 10.11 13.73 -25.96
CA ILE A 408 11.22 12.83 -25.67
C ILE A 408 11.20 11.73 -26.72
N GLN A 409 12.34 11.46 -27.35
CA GLN A 409 12.57 10.32 -28.21
C GLN A 409 13.30 9.24 -27.40
N PRO A 410 12.62 8.16 -26.99
CA PRO A 410 13.30 7.03 -26.37
C PRO A 410 14.20 6.30 -27.38
N HIS A 411 15.27 5.65 -26.92
CA HIS A 411 16.20 4.92 -27.80
C HIS A 411 15.51 3.81 -28.63
N ASP A 412 14.57 3.07 -28.03
CA ASP A 412 13.92 1.90 -28.64
C ASP A 412 12.37 1.98 -28.69
N ALA A 413 11.79 3.20 -28.68
CA ALA A 413 10.34 3.39 -28.73
C ALA A 413 9.93 4.64 -29.50
N ASP A 414 8.63 4.81 -29.74
CA ASP A 414 8.07 6.00 -30.36
C ASP A 414 8.25 7.24 -29.46
N GLU A 415 8.20 8.42 -30.07
CA GLU A 415 8.25 9.70 -29.36
C GLU A 415 7.14 9.81 -28.30
N VAL A 416 7.50 10.36 -27.15
CA VAL A 416 6.61 10.63 -26.02
C VAL A 416 6.44 12.14 -25.90
N ASN A 417 5.23 12.62 -26.20
CA ASN A 417 4.87 14.03 -26.05
C ASN A 417 4.45 14.32 -24.60
N VAL A 418 5.40 14.75 -23.76
CA VAL A 418 5.16 15.03 -22.34
C VAL A 418 4.12 16.13 -22.18
N ALA A 419 4.18 17.18 -23.01
CA ALA A 419 3.26 18.31 -22.95
C ALA A 419 1.79 17.88 -23.15
N GLU A 420 1.53 17.02 -24.14
CA GLU A 420 0.17 16.50 -24.42
C GLU A 420 -0.34 15.65 -23.24
N VAL A 421 0.51 14.79 -22.66
CA VAL A 421 0.08 13.98 -21.51
C VAL A 421 -0.23 14.88 -20.31
N LEU A 422 0.63 15.83 -19.99
CA LEU A 422 0.42 16.75 -18.88
C LEU A 422 -0.84 17.59 -19.08
N GLU A 423 -1.13 18.06 -20.30
CA GLU A 423 -2.38 18.80 -20.59
C GLU A 423 -3.63 17.97 -20.25
N VAL A 424 -3.62 16.67 -20.55
CA VAL A 424 -4.77 15.79 -20.30
C VAL A 424 -4.87 15.36 -18.82
N VAL A 425 -3.73 15.18 -18.14
CA VAL A 425 -3.69 14.73 -16.74
C VAL A 425 -3.83 15.89 -15.75
N ARG A 426 -3.47 17.12 -16.13
CA ARG A 426 -3.52 18.29 -15.23
C ARG A 426 -4.90 18.56 -14.62
N PRO A 427 -6.05 18.46 -15.33
CA PRO A 427 -7.36 18.61 -14.70
C PRO A 427 -7.61 17.59 -13.58
N LEU A 428 -7.22 16.33 -13.80
CA LEU A 428 -7.28 15.28 -12.79
C LEU A 428 -6.41 15.62 -11.57
N ILE A 429 -5.17 16.08 -11.79
CA ILE A 429 -4.28 16.52 -10.71
C ILE A 429 -4.91 17.66 -9.92
N TYR A 430 -5.42 18.68 -10.62
CA TYR A 430 -5.97 19.88 -10.00
C TYR A 430 -7.18 19.57 -9.11
N GLU A 431 -8.15 18.82 -9.63
CA GLU A 431 -9.36 18.48 -8.89
C GLU A 431 -9.07 17.56 -7.69
N LEU A 432 -8.24 16.52 -7.85
CA LEU A 432 -7.87 15.63 -6.74
C LEU A 432 -7.07 16.39 -5.66
N THR A 433 -6.19 17.30 -6.06
CA THR A 433 -5.41 18.13 -5.13
C THR A 433 -6.32 19.05 -4.31
N GLN A 434 -7.26 19.74 -4.97
CA GLN A 434 -8.24 20.58 -4.28
C GLN A 434 -9.08 19.77 -3.28
N LEU A 435 -9.53 18.58 -3.67
CA LEU A 435 -10.33 17.73 -2.78
C LEU A 435 -9.50 17.29 -1.56
N LEU A 436 -8.28 16.81 -1.77
CA LEU A 436 -7.38 16.41 -0.68
C LEU A 436 -7.14 17.57 0.29
N LEU A 437 -6.78 18.74 -0.20
CA LEU A 437 -6.47 19.88 0.66
C LEU A 437 -7.70 20.42 1.40
N THR A 438 -8.89 20.33 0.80
CA THR A 438 -10.15 20.72 1.45
C THR A 438 -10.47 19.82 2.65
N HIS A 439 -10.07 18.55 2.62
CA HIS A 439 -10.36 17.57 3.67
C HIS A 439 -9.15 17.23 4.55
N ALA A 440 -8.00 17.86 4.35
CA ALA A 440 -6.82 17.61 5.16
C ALA A 440 -6.93 18.29 6.54
N ASN A 441 -6.60 17.57 7.61
CA ASN A 441 -6.50 18.10 8.96
C ASN A 441 -5.03 18.13 9.42
N PHE A 442 -4.34 19.23 9.10
CA PHE A 442 -2.92 19.39 9.43
C PHE A 442 -2.64 19.68 10.91
N ASN A 443 -3.67 19.97 11.72
CA ASN A 443 -3.48 20.27 13.14
C ASN A 443 -2.99 19.04 13.94
N GLN A 444 -3.14 17.84 13.39
CA GLN A 444 -2.78 16.58 14.05
C GLN A 444 -1.42 16.00 13.59
N SER A 445 -0.82 16.52 12.52
CA SER A 445 0.24 15.84 11.77
C SER A 445 1.65 16.42 11.92
N GLY A 446 1.88 17.35 12.84
CA GLY A 446 3.14 18.12 12.88
C GLY A 446 3.30 18.98 11.62
N THR A 447 4.53 19.39 11.30
CA THR A 447 4.83 20.20 10.12
C THR A 447 4.64 19.37 8.84
N VAL A 448 3.59 19.70 8.07
CA VAL A 448 3.30 19.15 6.74
C VAL A 448 3.16 20.31 5.75
N PRO A 449 3.88 20.29 4.61
CA PRO A 449 4.76 19.22 4.13
C PRO A 449 6.04 19.07 4.96
N TRP A 450 6.66 17.89 4.91
CA TRP A 450 7.93 17.62 5.62
C TRP A 450 9.09 18.47 5.07
N GLY A 451 9.17 18.64 3.75
CA GLY A 451 10.04 19.62 3.11
C GLY A 451 9.30 20.92 2.84
N GLN A 452 9.67 22.00 3.53
CA GLN A 452 8.94 23.28 3.51
C GLN A 452 9.59 24.37 2.64
N GLY A 453 10.85 24.19 2.26
CA GLY A 453 11.57 25.21 1.51
C GLY A 453 11.29 25.17 0.01
N SER A 454 11.23 26.36 -0.58
CA SER A 454 11.53 26.59 -2.00
C SER A 454 13.04 26.57 -2.17
N TYR A 455 13.66 25.39 -2.23
CA TYR A 455 15.10 25.32 -2.42
C TYR A 455 15.41 25.40 -3.92
N GLU A 456 16.32 26.31 -4.28
CA GLU A 456 16.92 26.35 -5.62
C GLU A 456 18.06 25.33 -5.78
N ASP A 457 18.29 24.49 -4.77
CA ASP A 457 19.32 23.46 -4.73
C ASP A 457 18.73 22.16 -4.18
N LEU A 458 18.73 21.11 -5.01
CA LEU A 458 18.19 19.81 -4.63
C LEU A 458 18.97 19.16 -3.48
N ARG A 459 20.23 19.55 -3.22
CA ARG A 459 21.04 19.02 -2.12
C ARG A 459 20.45 19.31 -0.74
N VAL A 460 19.68 20.39 -0.61
CA VAL A 460 19.01 20.71 0.66
C VAL A 460 17.95 19.66 0.99
N TYR A 461 17.29 19.10 -0.02
CA TYR A 461 16.36 18.01 0.17
C TYR A 461 17.06 16.72 0.61
N ASP A 462 18.30 16.45 0.14
CA ASP A 462 19.10 15.32 0.63
C ASP A 462 19.41 15.45 2.13
N GLU A 463 19.72 16.67 2.59
CA GLU A 463 19.94 16.95 4.01
C GLU A 463 18.64 16.79 4.84
N GLU A 464 17.50 17.22 4.31
CA GLU A 464 16.20 17.02 4.96
C GLU A 464 15.82 15.54 5.05
N MET A 465 16.03 14.78 3.97
CA MET A 465 15.84 13.33 3.96
C MET A 465 16.75 12.63 4.97
N ALA A 466 18.02 13.04 5.06
CA ALA A 466 18.97 12.50 6.04
C ALA A 466 18.49 12.73 7.49
N LYS A 467 17.87 13.88 7.78
CA LYS A 467 17.29 14.18 9.12
C LYS A 467 16.16 13.22 9.48
N LEU A 468 15.35 12.77 8.51
CA LEU A 468 14.28 11.79 8.74
C LEU A 468 14.81 10.39 9.11
N THR A 469 16.06 10.08 8.75
CA THR A 469 16.73 8.81 9.08
C THR A 469 17.62 8.90 10.31
N SER A 470 17.74 10.10 10.88
CA SER A 470 18.66 10.38 11.97
C SER A 470 18.26 9.65 13.25
N ARG A 471 19.26 9.45 14.12
CA ARG A 471 19.03 8.98 15.49
C ARG A 471 18.07 9.90 16.25
N GLU A 472 18.17 11.22 16.04
CA GLU A 472 17.28 12.19 16.66
C GLU A 472 15.81 11.94 16.30
N PHE A 473 15.51 11.68 15.02
CA PHE A 473 14.16 11.31 14.58
C PHE A 473 13.70 9.99 15.21
N ALA A 474 14.55 8.96 15.19
CA ALA A 474 14.24 7.67 15.82
C ALA A 474 13.98 7.78 17.34
N SER A 475 14.64 8.74 18.00
CA SER A 475 14.53 9.04 19.43
C SER A 475 13.30 9.89 19.80
N LYS A 476 12.79 10.70 18.86
CA LYS A 476 11.63 11.57 19.10
C LYS A 476 10.42 10.74 19.53
N LYS A 477 9.72 11.15 20.59
CA LYS A 477 8.52 10.47 21.08
C LYS A 477 7.33 10.71 20.15
N PHE A 478 6.61 9.64 19.80
CA PHE A 478 5.39 9.73 18.98
C PHE A 478 4.15 9.30 19.77
N PRO A 479 3.02 10.01 19.61
CA PRO A 479 1.75 9.50 20.10
C PRO A 479 1.39 8.26 19.27
N GLN A 480 1.12 7.14 19.93
CA GLN A 480 0.64 5.95 19.27
C GLN A 480 -0.45 5.29 20.10
N HIS A 481 -1.46 4.79 19.39
CA HIS A 481 -2.59 4.07 19.95
C HIS A 481 -2.34 2.59 19.78
N THR A 482 -2.67 1.80 20.79
CA THR A 482 -2.57 0.35 20.66
C THR A 482 -3.86 -0.19 20.06
N LEU A 483 -3.75 -1.13 19.13
CA LEU A 483 -4.85 -1.91 18.60
C LEU A 483 -5.40 -2.81 19.70
N ILE A 484 -6.47 -2.39 20.38
CA ILE A 484 -7.15 -3.23 21.38
C ILE A 484 -8.62 -3.52 21.00
N MET A 485 -9.04 -3.14 19.80
CA MET A 485 -10.39 -3.42 19.31
C MET A 485 -10.39 -4.64 18.38
N LEU A 486 -10.92 -5.77 18.86
CA LEU A 486 -11.35 -6.88 18.00
C LEU A 486 -12.74 -6.52 17.44
N GLU A 487 -12.80 -5.79 16.33
CA GLU A 487 -14.09 -5.54 15.67
C GLU A 487 -14.66 -6.85 15.12
N HIS A 488 -15.73 -7.34 15.74
CA HIS A 488 -16.37 -8.60 15.36
C HIS A 488 -17.23 -8.48 14.08
N ASN A 489 -17.53 -7.27 13.60
CA ASN A 489 -18.57 -7.04 12.60
C ASN A 489 -17.98 -6.55 11.25
N GLN A 490 -17.62 -7.49 10.36
CA GLN A 490 -17.04 -7.19 9.03
C GLN A 490 -17.64 -8.05 7.90
N ASP A 491 -18.91 -8.44 8.03
CA ASP A 491 -19.53 -9.39 7.10
C ASP A 491 -19.67 -8.82 5.68
N ASP A 492 -19.92 -7.52 5.53
CA ASP A 492 -20.12 -6.88 4.23
C ASP A 492 -18.82 -6.66 3.45
N GLU A 493 -17.74 -6.30 4.14
CA GLU A 493 -16.42 -6.13 3.51
C GLU A 493 -15.81 -7.48 3.11
N LEU A 494 -15.99 -8.51 3.94
CA LEU A 494 -15.61 -9.88 3.60
C LEU A 494 -16.38 -10.38 2.37
N ARG A 495 -17.68 -10.12 2.27
CA ARG A 495 -18.46 -10.43 1.06
C ARG A 495 -17.92 -9.70 -0.17
N GLN A 496 -17.57 -8.42 -0.04
CA GLN A 496 -16.99 -7.64 -1.13
C GLN A 496 -15.58 -8.12 -1.54
N LEU A 497 -14.76 -8.53 -0.58
CA LEU A 497 -13.44 -9.09 -0.82
C LEU A 497 -13.53 -10.46 -1.50
N LEU A 498 -14.39 -11.34 -1.02
CA LEU A 498 -14.64 -12.66 -1.64
C LEU A 498 -15.22 -12.51 -3.05
N SER A 499 -16.10 -11.53 -3.29
CA SER A 499 -16.65 -11.27 -4.62
C SER A 499 -15.59 -10.74 -5.60
N LYS A 500 -14.65 -9.91 -5.12
CA LYS A 500 -13.53 -9.40 -5.92
C LYS A 500 -12.42 -10.43 -6.12
N TRP A 501 -12.18 -11.31 -5.14
CA TRP A 501 -11.20 -12.40 -5.24
C TRP A 501 -11.54 -13.40 -6.34
N GLY A 502 -12.83 -13.63 -6.60
CA GLY A 502 -13.27 -14.48 -7.71
C GLY A 502 -12.95 -13.93 -9.11
N GLN A 503 -12.69 -12.63 -9.25
CA GLN A 503 -12.48 -11.99 -10.56
C GLN A 503 -11.01 -11.69 -10.88
N LYS A 504 -10.17 -11.41 -9.86
CA LYS A 504 -8.77 -11.01 -10.08
C LYS A 504 -7.73 -11.90 -9.38
N GLY A 505 -8.06 -12.61 -8.29
CA GLY A 505 -7.06 -13.31 -7.47
C GLY A 505 -6.11 -12.36 -6.72
N PRO A 506 -5.37 -12.82 -5.69
CA PRO A 506 -4.52 -11.98 -4.84
C PRO A 506 -3.15 -11.63 -5.47
N LEU A 507 -2.85 -12.16 -6.67
CA LEU A 507 -1.56 -11.98 -7.36
C LEU A 507 -1.60 -10.95 -8.49
N THR A 508 -2.72 -10.28 -8.72
CA THR A 508 -2.94 -9.38 -9.87
C THR A 508 -3.06 -7.91 -9.49
N ILE A 509 -2.57 -7.54 -8.31
CA ILE A 509 -2.26 -6.15 -8.01
C ILE A 509 -0.75 -6.16 -7.74
N GLY A 510 0.04 -5.75 -8.74
CA GLY A 510 1.50 -5.78 -8.72
C GLY A 510 2.19 -7.00 -9.35
N GLY A 511 1.45 -7.88 -10.04
CA GLY A 511 2.04 -9.02 -10.76
C GLY A 511 2.18 -8.74 -12.25
N HIS A 512 3.39 -8.42 -12.71
CA HIS A 512 3.73 -8.17 -14.12
C HIS A 512 3.08 -9.19 -15.06
N ARG A 513 2.06 -8.77 -15.79
CA ARG A 513 1.73 -9.35 -17.09
C ARG A 513 2.25 -8.40 -18.15
N ASN A 514 3.30 -8.82 -18.86
CA ASN A 514 3.73 -8.16 -20.08
C ASN A 514 2.64 -8.35 -21.14
N ILE A 515 1.68 -7.43 -21.20
CA ILE A 515 0.86 -7.22 -22.37
C ILE A 515 1.52 -6.08 -23.13
N THR A 516 2.37 -6.42 -24.08
CA THR A 516 2.94 -5.44 -25.01
C THR A 516 1.82 -5.00 -25.95
N VAL A 517 1.07 -3.96 -25.58
CA VAL A 517 0.21 -3.24 -26.52
C VAL A 517 1.11 -2.22 -27.23
N SER A 518 1.35 -2.40 -28.52
CA SER A 518 2.06 -1.38 -29.29
C SER A 518 1.23 -0.09 -29.31
N THR A 519 1.87 1.05 -29.12
CA THR A 519 1.37 2.43 -29.34
C THR A 519 0.51 2.59 -30.60
N LYS A 520 0.79 1.82 -31.65
CA LYS A 520 -0.03 1.75 -32.87
C LYS A 520 -1.48 1.29 -32.62
N THR A 521 -1.69 0.33 -31.73
CA THR A 521 -3.01 -0.21 -31.38
C THR A 521 -3.82 0.80 -30.57
N GLU A 522 -3.16 1.59 -29.73
CA GLU A 522 -3.81 2.66 -28.95
C GLU A 522 -4.26 3.82 -29.85
N ASN A 523 -3.46 4.21 -30.84
CA ASN A 523 -3.84 5.20 -31.85
C ASN A 523 -4.95 4.69 -32.80
N GLU A 524 -4.95 3.40 -33.14
CA GLU A 524 -6.05 2.76 -33.88
C GLU A 524 -7.35 2.70 -33.05
N LEU A 525 -7.25 2.49 -31.73
CA LEU A 525 -8.38 2.55 -30.80
C LEU A 525 -8.87 4.00 -30.62
N ARG A 526 -7.99 5.01 -30.52
CA ARG A 526 -8.34 6.45 -30.54
C ARG A 526 -9.08 6.84 -31.82
N THR A 527 -8.65 6.31 -32.96
CA THR A 527 -9.28 6.55 -34.28
C THR A 527 -10.65 5.86 -34.38
N LYS A 528 -10.78 4.63 -33.87
CA LYS A 528 -12.07 3.93 -33.76
C LYS A 528 -13.03 4.59 -32.76
N TYR A 529 -12.52 5.16 -31.67
CA TYR A 529 -13.33 5.82 -30.64
C TYR A 529 -13.89 7.17 -31.12
N LYS A 530 -13.10 7.96 -31.87
CA LYS A 530 -13.62 9.15 -32.57
C LYS A 530 -14.69 8.82 -33.64
N GLN A 531 -14.68 7.61 -34.18
CA GLN A 531 -15.64 7.16 -35.20
C GLN A 531 -16.96 6.59 -34.63
N GLN A 532 -17.04 6.26 -33.34
CA GLN A 532 -18.21 5.57 -32.77
C GLN A 532 -19.31 6.47 -32.21
N ASN A 533 -19.12 7.79 -32.16
CA ASN A 533 -20.17 8.73 -31.73
C ASN A 533 -20.73 9.52 -32.92
N GLY A 534 -21.66 8.87 -33.65
CA GLY A 534 -22.61 9.55 -34.54
C GLY A 534 -22.51 9.17 -36.02
N LEU A 535 -22.81 7.91 -36.38
CA LEU A 535 -22.97 7.53 -37.79
C LEU A 535 -24.18 8.24 -38.38
N THR A 536 -23.95 9.11 -39.36
CA THR A 536 -25.00 9.69 -40.20
C THR A 536 -25.41 8.71 -41.30
N ILE A 537 -26.59 8.91 -41.90
CA ILE A 537 -27.04 8.09 -43.04
C ILE A 537 -26.03 8.15 -44.21
N ALA A 538 -25.30 9.27 -44.34
CA ALA A 538 -24.26 9.45 -45.35
C ALA A 538 -23.06 8.52 -45.11
N ASP A 539 -22.71 8.22 -43.85
CA ASP A 539 -21.59 7.34 -43.52
C ASP A 539 -21.89 5.86 -43.84
N VAL A 540 -23.14 5.44 -43.60
CA VAL A 540 -23.59 4.08 -43.97
C VAL A 540 -23.65 3.92 -45.50
N GLN A 541 -24.04 4.97 -46.23
CA GLN A 541 -24.00 4.99 -47.69
C GLN A 541 -22.57 4.99 -48.23
N GLY A 542 -21.64 5.71 -47.60
CA GLY A 542 -20.22 5.69 -47.96
C GLY A 542 -19.58 4.31 -47.80
N LEU A 543 -19.83 3.64 -46.67
CA LEU A 543 -19.35 2.27 -46.43
C LEU A 543 -19.98 1.26 -47.39
N ALA A 544 -21.29 1.33 -47.60
CA ALA A 544 -21.98 0.43 -48.53
C ALA A 544 -21.45 0.59 -49.97
N ASN A 545 -21.18 1.81 -50.42
CA ASN A 545 -20.59 2.06 -51.74
C ASN A 545 -19.14 1.57 -51.83
N THR A 546 -18.35 1.70 -50.77
CA THR A 546 -16.95 1.24 -50.72
C THR A 546 -16.84 -0.28 -50.84
N TYR A 547 -17.82 -1.02 -50.31
CA TYR A 547 -17.85 -2.49 -50.32
C TYR A 547 -18.86 -3.08 -51.32
N GLN A 548 -19.45 -2.25 -52.20
CA GLN A 548 -20.49 -2.65 -53.16
C GLN A 548 -21.69 -3.38 -52.53
N LEU A 549 -22.02 -3.05 -51.27
CA LEU A 549 -23.15 -3.60 -50.54
C LEU A 549 -24.40 -2.74 -50.77
N ASN A 550 -25.60 -3.34 -50.71
CA ASN A 550 -26.83 -2.57 -50.78
C ASN A 550 -27.03 -1.77 -49.48
N PRO A 551 -27.03 -0.43 -49.52
CA PRO A 551 -27.13 0.39 -48.31
C PRO A 551 -28.40 0.12 -47.49
N GLN A 552 -29.50 -0.26 -48.13
CA GLN A 552 -30.77 -0.54 -47.45
C GLN A 552 -30.74 -1.86 -46.67
N GLU A 553 -30.02 -2.88 -47.14
CA GLU A 553 -29.88 -4.14 -46.40
C GLU A 553 -28.96 -4.00 -45.18
N VAL A 554 -27.91 -3.18 -45.31
CA VAL A 554 -27.01 -2.86 -44.19
C VAL A 554 -27.78 -2.13 -43.08
N LEU A 555 -28.57 -1.11 -43.44
CA LEU A 555 -29.43 -0.39 -42.50
C LEU A 555 -30.48 -1.29 -41.84
N LYS A 556 -31.10 -2.18 -42.62
CA LYS A 556 -32.09 -3.13 -42.10
C LYS A 556 -31.47 -4.10 -41.08
N THR A 557 -30.26 -4.58 -41.34
CA THR A 557 -29.52 -5.52 -40.47
C THR A 557 -29.11 -4.85 -39.15
N LEU A 558 -28.57 -3.63 -39.24
CA LEU A 558 -28.18 -2.82 -38.08
C LEU A 558 -29.38 -2.50 -37.18
N ASN A 559 -30.50 -2.07 -37.77
CA ASN A 559 -31.71 -1.79 -37.01
C ASN A 559 -32.30 -3.05 -36.35
N SER A 560 -32.17 -4.22 -37.01
CA SER A 560 -32.59 -5.49 -36.41
C SER A 560 -31.71 -5.87 -35.21
N GLN A 561 -30.40 -5.66 -35.29
CA GLN A 561 -29.47 -5.95 -34.18
C GLN A 561 -29.67 -4.98 -33.00
N ILE A 562 -29.91 -3.70 -33.27
CA ILE A 562 -30.23 -2.70 -32.23
C ILE A 562 -31.57 -3.03 -31.55
N ALA A 563 -32.57 -3.48 -32.31
CA ALA A 563 -33.84 -3.92 -31.74
C ALA A 563 -33.67 -5.20 -30.89
N GLN A 564 -32.78 -6.10 -31.29
CA GLN A 564 -32.46 -7.34 -30.57
C GLN A 564 -31.64 -7.11 -29.30
N GLN A 565 -30.94 -5.98 -29.19
CA GLN A 565 -30.22 -5.58 -27.97
C GLN A 565 -31.08 -4.75 -27.02
N ARG A 566 -32.25 -4.27 -27.46
CA ARG A 566 -33.19 -3.45 -26.68
C ARG A 566 -34.41 -4.21 -26.16
N GLY A 567 -34.58 -5.47 -26.58
CA GLY A 567 -35.52 -6.43 -26.00
C GLY A 567 -34.77 -7.52 -25.28
#